data_AF-A0A497P7B3-F1
#
_entry.id   AF-A0A497P7B3-F1
#
_cell.length_a   1.000
_cell.length_b   1.000
_cell.length_c   1.000
_cell.angle_alpha   90.00
_cell.angle_beta   90.00
_cell.angle_gamma   90.00
#
_symmetry.space_group_name_H-M   'P 1'
#
loop_
_entity.id
_entity.type
_entity.pdbx_description
1 polymer ?
#
loop_
_entity_poly.entity_id
_entity_poly.type
_entity_poly.pdbx_seq_one_letter_code
_entity_poly.pdbx_strand_id
1 'polypeptide(L)'
;MKYIRENCFDLSIEEIAENLNRKEDPVRRYIDEQNLKARDLDDHSHLLNEMRSRYYYGELKKQMNDAELIYAEHQWIDYFRQFNEDVTHTEEMQILETIRTEVLINRGMEDRQDNMRRIEKLERLISEEMEKPKDFQDTQALAAFHTQLGAAIASKSAYINEHDKLLTKKERLLKDLKGTREQRKRNAEDAKTNFSMWLKQLPEFMEDDGYEMEVQAIAADKAFQRLGDYHSYEDGNLDQPILNSNTIKEETDE
;
A
#
# COMPACT_ATOMS: atom_id res chain seq x y z
N MET A 1 -37.45 -7.98 1.97
CA MET A 1 -36.28 -7.37 2.62
C MET A 1 -35.09 -8.32 2.76
N LYS A 2 -35.25 -9.58 3.19
CA LYS A 2 -34.15 -10.59 3.19
C LYS A 2 -33.57 -10.83 1.79
N TYR A 3 -34.46 -10.99 0.81
CA TYR A 3 -34.11 -11.13 -0.61
C TYR A 3 -33.28 -9.98 -1.19
N ILE A 4 -33.53 -8.73 -0.76
CA ILE A 4 -32.72 -7.58 -1.19
C ILE A 4 -31.30 -7.72 -0.64
N ARG A 5 -31.12 -8.06 0.65
CA ARG A 5 -29.78 -8.24 1.25
C ARG A 5 -28.98 -9.39 0.65
N GLU A 6 -29.68 -10.45 0.25
CA GLU A 6 -29.05 -11.65 -0.30
C GLU A 6 -28.69 -11.50 -1.78
N ASN A 7 -29.37 -10.62 -2.53
CA ASN A 7 -29.20 -10.51 -3.99
C ASN A 7 -28.82 -9.09 -4.46
N CYS A 8 -28.68 -8.10 -3.58
CA CYS A 8 -28.33 -6.72 -3.95
C CYS A 8 -26.95 -6.56 -4.59
N PHE A 9 -26.12 -7.62 -4.51
CA PHE A 9 -24.78 -7.69 -5.07
C PHE A 9 -24.72 -8.47 -6.39
N ASP A 10 -25.64 -9.41 -6.62
CA ASP A 10 -25.64 -10.30 -7.79
C ASP A 10 -26.62 -9.85 -8.89
N LEU A 11 -27.68 -9.14 -8.51
CA LEU A 11 -28.74 -8.72 -9.43
C LEU A 11 -28.81 -7.19 -9.54
N SER A 12 -29.18 -6.71 -10.73
CA SER A 12 -29.47 -5.29 -10.95
C SER A 12 -30.66 -4.81 -10.11
N ILE A 13 -30.78 -3.50 -9.88
CA ILE A 13 -31.93 -2.94 -9.12
C ILE A 13 -33.25 -3.29 -9.81
N GLU A 14 -33.22 -3.31 -11.14
CA GLU A 14 -34.34 -3.64 -12.02
C GLU A 14 -34.77 -5.11 -11.81
N GLU A 15 -33.84 -6.06 -11.88
CA GLU A 15 -34.12 -7.49 -11.68
C GLU A 15 -34.61 -7.79 -10.24
N ILE A 16 -34.08 -7.09 -9.24
CA ILE A 16 -34.54 -7.20 -7.85
C ILE A 16 -35.94 -6.63 -7.70
N ALA A 17 -36.23 -5.51 -8.36
CA ALA A 17 -37.54 -4.88 -8.36
C ALA A 17 -38.60 -5.76 -9.05
N GLU A 18 -38.25 -6.38 -10.18
CA GLU A 18 -39.11 -7.36 -10.88
C GLU A 18 -39.39 -8.59 -10.02
N ASN A 19 -38.36 -9.22 -9.44
CA ASN A 19 -38.54 -10.39 -8.59
C ASN A 19 -39.33 -10.12 -7.30
N LEU A 20 -39.27 -8.89 -6.78
CA LEU A 20 -40.05 -8.46 -5.62
C LEU A 20 -41.43 -7.89 -5.99
N ASN A 21 -41.75 -7.78 -7.28
CA ASN A 21 -42.93 -7.11 -7.82
C ASN A 21 -43.14 -5.71 -7.21
N ARG A 22 -42.06 -4.92 -7.17
CA ARG A 22 -42.03 -3.55 -6.62
C ARG A 22 -41.47 -2.58 -7.64
N LYS A 23 -41.73 -1.29 -7.42
CA LYS A 23 -41.02 -0.22 -8.14
C LYS A 23 -39.57 -0.14 -7.67
N GLU A 24 -38.68 0.28 -8.56
CA GLU A 24 -37.25 0.44 -8.29
C GLU A 24 -36.96 1.44 -7.16
N ASP A 25 -37.70 2.55 -7.09
CA ASP A 25 -37.49 3.62 -6.09
C ASP A 25 -37.53 3.12 -4.63
N PRO A 26 -38.54 2.33 -4.19
CA PRO A 26 -38.53 1.68 -2.88
C PRO A 26 -37.35 0.75 -2.63
N VAL A 27 -36.86 0.05 -3.65
CA VAL A 27 -35.71 -0.87 -3.54
C VAL A 27 -34.43 -0.06 -3.39
N ARG A 28 -34.24 0.98 -4.20
CA ARG A 28 -33.13 1.94 -4.11
C ARG A 28 -33.09 2.62 -2.75
N ARG A 29 -34.20 3.19 -2.27
CA ARG A 29 -34.29 3.81 -0.93
C ARG A 29 -33.95 2.83 0.19
N TYR A 30 -34.45 1.60 0.14
CA TYR A 30 -34.16 0.61 1.17
C TYR A 30 -32.68 0.20 1.18
N ILE A 31 -32.08 0.10 0.00
CA ILE A 31 -30.66 -0.20 -0.17
C ILE A 31 -29.80 0.96 0.36
N ASP A 32 -30.18 2.21 0.08
CA ASP A 32 -29.47 3.40 0.56
C ASP A 32 -29.63 3.58 2.09
N GLU A 33 -30.84 3.39 2.63
CA GLU A 33 -31.13 3.48 4.06
C GLU A 33 -30.46 2.37 4.88
N GLN A 34 -30.19 1.22 4.26
CA GLN A 34 -29.49 0.10 4.89
C GLN A 34 -28.01 0.00 4.48
N ASN A 35 -27.51 0.95 3.69
CA ASN A 35 -26.14 1.02 3.17
C ASN A 35 -25.69 -0.29 2.47
N LEU A 36 -26.62 -0.94 1.76
CA LEU A 36 -26.44 -2.25 1.14
C LEU A 36 -25.83 -2.20 -0.26
N LYS A 37 -25.86 -1.04 -0.92
CA LYS A 37 -25.07 -0.81 -2.13
C LYS A 37 -23.82 -0.04 -1.76
N ALA A 38 -22.70 -0.64 -2.14
CA ALA A 38 -21.48 0.07 -2.44
C ALA A 38 -21.82 1.40 -3.13
N ARG A 39 -21.46 2.52 -2.48
CA ARG A 39 -21.49 3.85 -3.08
C ARG A 39 -20.81 3.79 -4.45
N ASP A 40 -21.56 4.09 -5.50
CA ASP A 40 -21.12 4.31 -6.89
C ASP A 40 -19.92 3.46 -7.34
N LEU A 41 -20.22 2.26 -7.85
CA LEU A 41 -19.24 1.37 -8.47
C LEU A 41 -18.83 1.82 -9.89
N ASP A 42 -19.57 2.76 -10.50
CA ASP A 42 -19.34 3.15 -11.91
C ASP A 42 -18.02 3.92 -12.07
N ASP A 43 -17.72 4.85 -11.16
CA ASP A 43 -16.56 5.74 -11.22
C ASP A 43 -15.24 5.09 -10.75
N HIS A 44 -15.30 3.88 -10.17
CA HIS A 44 -14.16 3.21 -9.56
C HIS A 44 -14.02 1.74 -9.96
N SER A 45 -14.73 1.34 -11.01
CA SER A 45 -14.60 0.03 -11.64
C SER A 45 -13.17 -0.22 -12.13
N HIS A 46 -12.40 0.83 -12.47
CA HIS A 46 -11.00 0.70 -12.85
C HIS A 46 -10.10 0.20 -11.71
N LEU A 47 -10.28 0.69 -10.48
CA LEU A 47 -9.49 0.27 -9.30
C LEU A 47 -9.69 -1.21 -8.98
N LEU A 48 -10.92 -1.69 -9.17
CA LEU A 48 -11.27 -3.10 -9.00
C LEU A 48 -10.64 -3.96 -10.09
N ASN A 49 -10.73 -3.55 -11.35
CA ASN A 49 -10.09 -4.23 -12.47
C ASN A 49 -8.56 -4.23 -12.32
N GLU A 50 -8.00 -3.13 -11.83
CA GLU A 50 -6.59 -3.01 -11.51
C GLU A 50 -6.19 -4.03 -10.45
N MET A 51 -6.88 -4.08 -9.30
CA MET A 51 -6.64 -5.07 -8.25
C MET A 51 -6.70 -6.50 -8.80
N ARG A 52 -7.73 -6.80 -9.59
CA ARG A 52 -7.95 -8.13 -10.20
C ARG A 52 -6.85 -8.52 -11.19
N SER A 53 -6.21 -7.54 -11.84
CA SER A 53 -5.09 -7.75 -12.74
C SER A 53 -3.75 -8.01 -12.03
N ARG A 54 -3.65 -7.70 -10.72
CA ARG A 54 -2.42 -7.86 -9.94
C ARG A 54 -2.09 -9.34 -9.72
N TYR A 55 -0.79 -9.66 -9.71
CA TYR A 55 -0.28 -11.03 -9.60
C TYR A 55 -0.74 -11.76 -8.31
N TYR A 56 -0.99 -11.03 -7.22
CA TYR A 56 -1.39 -11.61 -5.94
C TYR A 56 -2.89 -11.87 -5.83
N TYR A 57 -3.73 -11.33 -6.73
CA TYR A 57 -5.19 -11.49 -6.63
C TYR A 57 -5.62 -12.95 -6.75
N GLY A 58 -4.97 -13.71 -7.65
CA GLY A 58 -5.20 -15.15 -7.78
C GLY A 58 -4.90 -15.94 -6.50
N GLU A 59 -4.00 -15.44 -5.66
CA GLU A 59 -3.69 -16.04 -4.36
C GLU A 59 -4.71 -15.61 -3.28
N LEU A 60 -5.16 -14.35 -3.30
CA LEU A 60 -6.25 -13.89 -2.41
C LEU A 60 -7.52 -14.73 -2.58
N LYS A 61 -7.90 -15.03 -3.83
CA LYS A 61 -9.06 -15.85 -4.16
C LYS A 61 -8.97 -17.29 -3.61
N LYS A 62 -7.77 -17.82 -3.36
CA LYS A 62 -7.58 -19.13 -2.73
C LYS A 62 -7.64 -19.09 -1.21
N GLN A 63 -7.28 -17.95 -0.61
CA GLN A 63 -7.16 -17.78 0.84
C GLN A 63 -8.45 -17.29 1.51
N MET A 64 -9.32 -16.65 0.73
CA MET A 64 -10.55 -15.99 1.19
C MET A 64 -11.78 -16.64 0.56
N ASN A 65 -12.89 -16.68 1.30
CA ASN A 65 -14.19 -17.03 0.74
C ASN A 65 -14.76 -15.85 -0.09
N ASP A 66 -15.87 -16.07 -0.80
CA ASP A 66 -16.42 -15.05 -1.70
C ASP A 66 -16.85 -13.77 -0.95
N ALA A 67 -17.42 -13.89 0.24
CA ALA A 67 -17.83 -12.74 1.05
C ALA A 67 -16.62 -11.94 1.58
N GLU A 68 -15.58 -12.63 2.03
CA GLU A 68 -14.31 -12.03 2.47
C GLU A 68 -13.58 -11.35 1.30
N LEU A 69 -13.64 -11.94 0.11
CA LEU A 69 -13.03 -11.36 -1.09
C LEU A 69 -13.74 -10.07 -1.50
N ILE A 70 -15.07 -10.05 -1.46
CA ILE A 70 -15.87 -8.85 -1.71
C ILE A 70 -15.51 -7.75 -0.70
N TYR A 71 -15.42 -8.11 0.60
CA TYR A 71 -14.98 -7.17 1.63
C TYR A 71 -13.57 -6.62 1.34
N ALA A 72 -12.63 -7.48 0.94
CA ALA A 72 -11.28 -7.07 0.59
C ALA A 72 -11.24 -6.14 -0.64
N GLU A 73 -12.05 -6.41 -1.66
CA GLU A 73 -12.18 -5.55 -2.85
C GLU A 73 -12.72 -4.16 -2.51
N HIS A 74 -13.71 -4.07 -1.62
CA HIS A 74 -14.21 -2.78 -1.15
C HIS A 74 -13.17 -2.01 -0.34
N GLN A 75 -12.50 -2.69 0.58
CA GLN A 75 -11.49 -2.06 1.42
C GLN A 75 -10.29 -1.56 0.60
N TRP A 76 -9.92 -2.29 -0.46
CA TRP A 76 -8.93 -1.85 -1.43
C TRP A 76 -9.30 -0.52 -2.08
N ILE A 77 -10.53 -0.41 -2.59
CA ILE A 77 -11.04 0.82 -3.21
C ILE A 77 -10.98 1.98 -2.21
N ASP A 78 -11.41 1.77 -0.98
CA ASP A 78 -11.42 2.81 0.05
C ASP A 78 -10.02 3.31 0.40
N TYR A 79 -9.05 2.41 0.54
CA TYR A 79 -7.65 2.80 0.77
C TYR A 79 -7.08 3.59 -0.41
N PHE A 80 -7.28 3.12 -1.65
CA PHE A 80 -6.76 3.82 -2.83
C PHE A 80 -7.39 5.21 -3.01
N ARG A 81 -8.69 5.33 -2.74
CA ARG A 81 -9.38 6.63 -2.72
C ARG A 81 -8.82 7.57 -1.66
N GLN A 82 -8.53 7.07 -0.46
CA GLN A 82 -7.93 7.88 0.62
C GLN A 82 -6.58 8.49 0.21
N PHE A 83 -5.83 7.81 -0.65
CA PHE A 83 -4.53 8.28 -1.15
C PHE A 83 -4.61 9.04 -2.48
N ASN A 84 -5.81 9.36 -2.98
CA ASN A 84 -6.03 9.94 -4.32
C ASN A 84 -5.35 9.12 -5.42
N GLU A 85 -5.33 7.79 -5.28
CA GLU A 85 -4.70 6.84 -6.21
C GLU A 85 -3.16 6.97 -6.35
N ASP A 86 -2.51 7.89 -5.62
CA ASP A 86 -1.05 8.06 -5.56
C ASP A 86 -0.44 7.13 -4.49
N VAL A 87 -0.41 5.85 -4.83
CA VAL A 87 0.08 4.76 -3.98
C VAL A 87 1.37 4.19 -4.57
N THR A 88 2.45 4.17 -3.80
CA THR A 88 3.69 3.48 -4.22
C THR A 88 3.55 1.97 -4.05
N HIS A 89 4.37 1.18 -4.74
CA HIS A 89 4.36 -0.27 -4.57
C HIS A 89 4.53 -0.71 -3.10
N THR A 90 5.35 -0.01 -2.31
CA THR A 90 5.53 -0.34 -0.88
C THR A 90 4.25 -0.10 -0.08
N GLU A 91 3.55 1.00 -0.34
CA GLU A 91 2.26 1.31 0.30
C GLU A 91 1.17 0.36 -0.17
N GLU A 92 1.17 -0.01 -1.45
CA GLU A 92 0.29 -1.03 -2.03
C GLU A 92 0.41 -2.35 -1.24
N MET A 93 1.65 -2.80 -0.98
CA MET A 93 1.89 -4.01 -0.20
C MET A 93 1.44 -3.86 1.27
N GLN A 94 1.65 -2.69 1.88
CA GLN A 94 1.18 -2.40 3.24
C GLN A 94 -0.35 -2.36 3.34
N ILE A 95 -1.03 -1.78 2.35
CA ILE A 95 -2.50 -1.79 2.21
C ILE A 95 -2.99 -3.23 2.11
N LEU A 96 -2.39 -4.03 1.21
CA LEU A 96 -2.74 -5.43 1.02
C LEU A 96 -2.58 -6.25 2.31
N GLU A 97 -1.50 -6.03 3.06
CA GLU A 97 -1.26 -6.73 4.33
C GLU A 97 -2.23 -6.28 5.42
N THR A 98 -2.64 -5.01 5.41
CA THR A 98 -3.65 -4.45 6.31
C THR A 98 -5.01 -5.10 6.05
N ILE A 99 -5.46 -5.14 4.79
CA ILE A 99 -6.72 -5.78 4.38
C ILE A 99 -6.73 -7.26 4.77
N ARG A 100 -5.64 -7.99 4.50
CA ARG A 100 -5.52 -9.40 4.90
C ARG A 100 -5.64 -9.58 6.42
N THR A 101 -5.05 -8.68 7.20
CA THR A 101 -5.14 -8.72 8.66
C THR A 101 -6.58 -8.43 9.12
N GLU A 102 -7.28 -7.50 8.49
CA GLU A 102 -8.70 -7.20 8.77
C GLU A 102 -9.62 -8.40 8.49
N VAL A 103 -9.41 -9.09 7.36
CA VAL A 103 -10.16 -10.31 7.03
C VAL A 103 -9.94 -11.38 8.11
N LEU A 104 -8.69 -11.59 8.55
CA LEU A 104 -8.39 -12.56 9.62
C LEU A 104 -9.04 -12.18 10.96
N ILE A 105 -9.10 -10.89 11.30
CA ILE A 105 -9.80 -10.41 12.49
C ILE A 105 -11.29 -10.74 12.41
N ASN A 106 -11.93 -10.46 11.27
CA ASN A 106 -13.35 -10.75 11.07
C ASN A 106 -13.64 -12.25 11.19
N ARG A 107 -12.82 -13.09 10.56
CA ARG A 107 -12.91 -14.55 10.66
C ARG A 107 -12.77 -15.04 12.10
N GLY A 108 -11.77 -14.54 12.83
CA GLY A 108 -11.58 -14.89 14.24
C GLY A 108 -12.75 -14.46 15.14
N MET A 109 -13.44 -13.36 14.79
CA MET A 109 -14.64 -12.91 15.49
C MET A 109 -15.85 -13.82 15.20
N GLU A 110 -16.00 -14.29 13.96
CA GLU A 110 -17.02 -15.29 13.59
C GLU A 110 -16.79 -16.62 14.32
N ASP A 111 -15.55 -17.14 14.31
CA ASP A 111 -15.18 -18.37 15.02
C ASP A 111 -15.43 -18.25 16.52
N ARG A 112 -15.12 -17.10 17.11
CA ARG A 112 -15.42 -16.81 18.52
C ARG A 112 -16.92 -16.83 18.79
N GLN A 113 -17.72 -16.21 17.91
CA GLN A 113 -19.18 -16.19 18.06
C GLN A 113 -19.78 -17.59 17.97
N ASP A 114 -19.28 -18.42 17.05
CA ASP A 114 -19.71 -19.81 16.92
C ASP A 114 -19.27 -20.67 18.11
N ASN A 115 -18.07 -20.45 18.64
CA ASN A 115 -17.64 -21.10 19.87
C ASN A 115 -18.53 -20.70 21.07
N MET A 116 -18.93 -19.43 21.17
CA MET A 116 -19.88 -18.99 22.20
C MET A 116 -21.25 -19.65 22.06
N ARG A 117 -21.81 -19.73 20.84
CA ARG A 117 -23.06 -20.46 20.58
C ARG A 117 -22.93 -21.96 20.91
N ARG A 118 -21.75 -22.55 20.65
CA ARG A 118 -21.47 -23.95 21.00
C ARG A 118 -21.45 -24.17 22.51
N ILE A 119 -20.85 -23.25 23.27
CA ILE A 119 -20.87 -23.26 24.74
C ILE A 119 -22.32 -23.21 25.24
N GLU A 120 -23.11 -22.23 24.79
CA GLU A 120 -24.52 -22.09 25.19
C GLU A 120 -25.34 -23.35 24.87
N LYS A 121 -25.11 -23.96 23.70
CA LYS A 121 -25.78 -25.21 23.32
C LYS A 121 -25.38 -26.37 24.23
N LEU A 122 -24.09 -26.51 24.58
CA LEU A 122 -23.60 -27.57 25.45
C LEU A 122 -24.12 -27.39 26.88
N GLU A 123 -24.13 -26.16 27.40
CA GLU A 123 -24.70 -25.84 28.71
C GLU A 123 -26.18 -26.22 28.77
N ARG A 124 -26.95 -25.86 27.74
CA ARG A 124 -28.37 -26.26 27.66
C ARG A 124 -28.56 -27.78 27.64
N LEU A 125 -27.77 -28.51 26.84
CA LEU A 125 -27.85 -29.98 26.79
C LEU A 125 -27.51 -30.62 28.14
N ILE A 126 -26.53 -30.08 28.86
CA ILE A 126 -26.19 -30.54 30.22
C ILE A 126 -27.35 -30.26 31.18
N SER A 127 -27.93 -29.06 31.16
CA SER A 127 -29.07 -28.72 32.00
C SER A 127 -30.29 -29.61 31.72
N GLU A 128 -30.65 -29.79 30.45
CA GLU A 128 -31.76 -30.66 30.03
C GLU A 128 -31.57 -32.11 30.48
N GLU A 129 -30.33 -32.62 30.44
CA GLU A 129 -30.02 -33.97 30.91
C GLU A 129 -30.07 -34.06 32.44
N MET A 130 -29.59 -33.05 33.15
CA MET A 130 -29.61 -33.01 34.62
C MET A 130 -31.01 -32.85 35.22
N GLU A 131 -31.97 -32.28 34.49
CA GLU A 131 -33.37 -32.16 34.90
C GLU A 131 -34.13 -33.50 34.85
N LYS A 132 -33.63 -34.48 34.08
CA LYS A 132 -34.24 -35.82 34.03
C LYS A 132 -34.06 -36.53 35.37
N PRO A 133 -35.01 -37.42 35.78
CA PRO A 133 -34.80 -38.28 36.94
C PRO A 133 -33.54 -39.14 36.75
N LYS A 134 -32.80 -39.39 37.83
CA LYS A 134 -31.49 -40.07 37.81
C LYS A 134 -31.46 -41.38 37.03
N ASP A 135 -32.56 -42.14 37.04
CA ASP A 135 -32.66 -43.43 36.35
C ASP A 135 -32.76 -43.30 34.82
N PHE A 136 -33.12 -42.11 34.33
CA PHE A 136 -33.24 -41.78 32.90
C PHE A 136 -32.10 -40.88 32.39
N GLN A 137 -31.14 -40.52 33.25
CA GLN A 137 -29.99 -39.70 32.86
C GLN A 137 -28.97 -40.53 32.08
N ASP A 138 -28.61 -40.07 30.89
CA ASP A 138 -27.48 -40.62 30.15
C ASP A 138 -26.16 -40.05 30.71
N THR A 139 -25.60 -40.78 31.67
CA THR A 139 -24.32 -40.44 32.30
C THR A 139 -23.14 -40.41 31.33
N GLN A 140 -23.19 -41.18 30.24
CA GLN A 140 -22.14 -41.20 29.23
C GLN A 140 -22.21 -39.95 28.34
N ALA A 141 -23.41 -39.56 27.90
CA ALA A 141 -23.62 -38.33 27.16
C ALA A 141 -23.26 -37.09 28.00
N LEU A 142 -23.65 -37.07 29.28
CA LEU A 142 -23.31 -35.98 30.20
C LEU A 142 -21.79 -35.78 30.32
N ALA A 143 -21.03 -36.87 30.52
CA ALA A 143 -19.57 -36.81 30.59
C ALA A 143 -18.95 -36.30 29.27
N ALA A 144 -19.49 -36.71 28.13
CA ALA A 144 -19.05 -36.23 26.83
C ALA A 144 -19.33 -34.73 26.64
N PHE A 145 -20.51 -34.24 27.04
CA PHE A 145 -20.86 -32.82 26.97
C PHE A 145 -19.98 -31.97 27.88
N HIS A 146 -19.72 -32.41 29.12
CA HIS A 146 -18.78 -31.71 30.02
C HIS A 146 -17.37 -31.64 29.46
N THR A 147 -16.89 -32.72 28.83
CA THR A 147 -15.56 -32.74 28.20
C THR A 147 -15.49 -31.73 27.04
N GLN A 148 -16.51 -31.71 26.17
CA GLN A 148 -16.58 -30.75 25.06
C GLN A 148 -16.71 -29.31 25.55
N LEU A 149 -17.49 -29.07 26.61
CA LEU A 149 -17.65 -27.76 27.23
C LEU A 149 -16.32 -27.26 27.79
N GLY A 150 -15.58 -28.12 28.51
CA GLY A 150 -14.24 -27.78 29.00
C GLY A 150 -13.28 -27.39 27.88
N ALA A 151 -13.29 -28.13 26.76
CA ALA A 151 -12.47 -27.81 25.59
C ALA A 151 -12.88 -26.47 24.94
N ALA A 152 -14.19 -26.21 24.79
CA ALA A 152 -14.70 -24.96 24.22
C ALA A 152 -14.44 -23.73 25.11
N ILE A 153 -14.47 -23.90 26.43
CA ILE A 153 -14.10 -22.84 27.39
C ILE A 153 -12.59 -22.55 27.31
N ALA A 154 -11.76 -23.59 27.21
CA ALA A 154 -10.31 -23.42 27.09
C ALA A 154 -9.92 -22.64 25.82
N SER A 155 -10.57 -22.92 24.69
CA SER A 155 -10.30 -22.23 23.41
C SER A 155 -10.66 -20.74 23.44
N LYS A 156 -11.57 -20.30 24.31
CA LYS A 156 -11.97 -18.88 24.45
C LYS A 156 -10.77 -17.95 24.69
N SER A 157 -9.84 -18.37 25.55
CA SER A 157 -8.63 -17.58 25.86
C SER A 157 -7.68 -17.49 24.67
N ALA A 158 -7.57 -18.55 23.87
CA ALA A 158 -6.74 -18.58 22.67
C ALA A 158 -7.26 -17.59 21.62
N TYR A 159 -8.57 -17.57 21.35
CA TYR A 159 -9.18 -16.63 20.40
C TYR A 159 -8.99 -15.16 20.81
N ILE A 160 -9.11 -14.84 22.10
CA ILE A 160 -8.89 -13.46 22.59
C ILE A 160 -7.44 -13.05 22.36
N ASN A 161 -6.48 -13.92 22.71
CA ASN A 161 -5.07 -13.63 22.55
C ASN A 161 -4.67 -13.48 21.07
N GLU A 162 -5.24 -14.29 20.17
CA GLU A 162 -5.02 -14.16 18.73
C GLU A 162 -5.60 -12.86 18.18
N HIS A 163 -6.83 -12.54 18.56
CA HIS A 163 -7.49 -11.29 18.17
C HIS A 163 -6.69 -10.06 18.59
N ASP A 164 -6.21 -9.99 19.83
CA ASP A 164 -5.42 -8.85 20.32
C ASP A 164 -4.09 -8.72 19.58
N LYS A 165 -3.45 -9.84 19.21
CA LYS A 165 -2.23 -9.84 18.38
C LYS A 165 -2.51 -9.31 16.98
N LEU A 166 -3.61 -9.73 16.36
CA LEU A 166 -3.98 -9.27 15.02
C LEU A 166 -4.36 -7.78 15.02
N LEU A 167 -5.08 -7.29 16.05
CA LEU A 167 -5.35 -5.87 16.24
C LEU A 167 -4.07 -5.06 16.38
N THR A 168 -3.15 -5.51 17.24
CA THR A 168 -1.85 -4.83 17.43
C THR A 168 -1.05 -4.79 16.12
N LYS A 169 -1.08 -5.89 15.35
CA LYS A 169 -0.44 -5.93 14.02
C LYS A 169 -1.07 -4.92 13.07
N LYS A 170 -2.40 -4.85 13.03
CA LYS A 170 -3.15 -3.89 12.21
C LYS A 170 -2.80 -2.45 12.56
N GLU A 171 -2.80 -2.10 13.84
CA GLU A 171 -2.44 -0.75 14.30
C GLU A 171 -1.03 -0.36 13.88
N ARG A 172 -0.08 -1.30 13.97
CA ARG A 172 1.28 -1.10 13.51
C ARG A 172 1.35 -0.87 12.00
N LEU A 173 0.70 -1.72 11.19
CA LEU A 173 0.67 -1.57 9.74
C LEU A 173 0.10 -0.21 9.31
N LEU A 174 -1.00 0.23 9.95
CA LEU A 174 -1.59 1.54 9.69
C LEU A 174 -0.67 2.71 10.08
N LYS A 175 0.09 2.56 11.17
CA LYS A 175 1.08 3.55 11.59
C LYS A 175 2.24 3.63 10.60
N ASP A 176 2.76 2.48 10.16
CA ASP A 176 3.87 2.38 9.22
C ASP A 176 3.47 2.92 7.83
N LEU A 177 2.23 2.66 7.39
CA LEU A 177 1.65 3.22 6.15
C LEU A 177 1.58 4.75 6.20
N LYS A 178 1.07 5.31 7.31
CA LYS A 178 1.04 6.77 7.53
C LYS A 178 2.45 7.36 7.57
N GLY A 179 3.38 6.70 8.26
CA GLY A 179 4.78 7.14 8.35
C GLY A 179 5.48 7.18 7.00
N THR A 180 5.28 6.15 6.18
CA THR A 180 5.81 6.08 4.80
C THR A 180 5.31 7.26 3.97
N ARG A 181 4.00 7.55 4.03
CA ARG A 181 3.39 8.68 3.32
C ARG A 181 3.93 10.03 3.80
N GLU A 182 4.06 10.21 5.12
CA GLU A 182 4.60 11.46 5.69
C GLU A 182 6.06 11.68 5.28
N GLN A 183 6.88 10.62 5.26
CA GLN A 183 8.26 10.69 4.78
C GLN A 183 8.32 11.09 3.29
N ARG A 184 7.46 10.51 2.44
CA ARG A 184 7.37 10.91 1.02
C ARG A 184 7.02 12.39 0.87
N LYS A 185 6.07 12.88 1.66
CA LYS A 185 5.65 14.29 1.64
C LYS A 185 6.80 15.22 2.06
N ARG A 186 7.52 14.89 3.14
CA ARG A 186 8.69 15.65 3.60
C ARG A 186 9.79 15.69 2.55
N ASN A 187 10.14 14.54 1.96
CA ASN A 187 11.14 14.48 0.89
C ASN A 187 10.76 15.35 -0.32
N ALA A 188 9.47 15.40 -0.67
CA ALA A 188 8.98 16.26 -1.75
C ALA A 188 9.02 17.77 -1.38
N GLU A 189 8.78 18.11 -0.12
CA GLU A 189 8.93 19.49 0.40
C GLU A 189 10.40 19.91 0.42
N ASP A 190 11.29 19.05 0.91
CA ASP A 190 12.74 19.28 0.95
C ASP A 190 13.36 19.38 -0.46
N ALA A 191 12.86 18.62 -1.44
CA ALA A 191 13.30 18.76 -2.83
C ALA A 191 12.96 20.14 -3.42
N LYS A 192 11.81 20.72 -3.06
CA LYS A 192 11.39 22.05 -3.51
C LYS A 192 12.23 23.17 -2.90
N THR A 193 12.56 23.05 -1.61
CA THR A 193 13.45 24.01 -0.94
C THR A 193 14.86 23.94 -1.52
N ASN A 194 15.38 22.73 -1.76
CA ASN A 194 16.69 22.53 -2.39
C ASN A 194 16.76 23.15 -3.79
N PHE A 195 15.77 22.93 -4.67
CA PHE A 195 15.75 23.55 -6.00
C PHE A 195 15.76 25.09 -5.93
N SER A 196 14.96 25.65 -5.01
CA SER A 196 14.91 27.10 -4.79
C SER A 196 16.24 27.65 -4.25
N MET A 197 16.94 26.87 -3.43
CA MET A 197 18.26 27.23 -2.90
C MET A 197 19.33 27.19 -3.99
N TRP A 198 19.32 26.16 -4.84
CA TRP A 198 20.22 26.05 -5.99
C TRP A 198 20.05 27.23 -6.96
N LEU A 199 18.81 27.65 -7.24
CA LEU A 199 18.54 28.83 -8.05
C LEU A 199 19.08 30.12 -7.45
N LYS A 200 19.12 30.25 -6.12
CA LYS A 200 19.69 31.42 -5.45
C LYS A 200 21.22 31.42 -5.44
N GLN A 201 21.85 30.25 -5.41
CA GLN A 201 23.30 30.09 -5.44
C GLN A 201 23.87 30.13 -6.86
N LEU A 202 23.02 29.97 -7.88
CA LEU A 202 23.40 29.95 -9.29
C LEU A 202 24.19 31.20 -9.73
N PRO A 203 23.83 32.44 -9.35
CA PRO A 203 24.62 33.63 -9.70
C PRO A 203 26.04 33.60 -9.13
N GLU A 204 26.20 33.23 -7.85
CA GLU A 204 27.52 33.14 -7.20
C GLU A 204 28.38 32.07 -7.89
N PHE A 205 27.80 30.90 -8.18
CA PHE A 205 28.49 29.83 -8.90
C PHE A 205 28.92 30.26 -10.32
N MET A 206 28.08 31.00 -11.04
CA MET A 206 28.41 31.50 -12.37
C MET A 206 29.51 32.57 -12.35
N GLU A 207 29.57 33.41 -11.32
CA GLU A 207 30.64 34.39 -11.15
C GLU A 207 31.98 33.70 -10.86
N ASP A 208 31.98 32.73 -9.94
CA ASP A 208 33.19 31.97 -9.58
C ASP A 208 33.70 31.13 -10.77
N ASP A 209 32.80 30.40 -11.46
CA ASP A 209 33.14 29.60 -12.63
C ASP A 209 33.63 30.49 -13.79
N GLY A 210 32.99 31.65 -13.99
CA GLY A 210 33.43 32.65 -14.97
C GLY A 210 34.83 33.17 -14.68
N TYR A 211 35.14 33.46 -13.41
CA TYR A 211 36.47 33.87 -12.99
C TYR A 211 37.51 32.77 -13.23
N GLU A 212 37.22 31.53 -12.87
CA GLU A 212 38.12 30.39 -13.14
C GLU A 212 38.35 30.18 -14.64
N MET A 213 37.30 30.29 -15.46
CA MET A 213 37.40 30.21 -16.92
C MET A 213 38.28 31.32 -17.50
N GLU A 214 38.17 32.56 -17.02
CA GLU A 214 39.03 33.66 -17.46
C GLU A 214 40.50 33.43 -17.08
N VAL A 215 40.75 32.96 -15.86
CA VAL A 215 42.10 32.61 -15.41
C VAL A 215 42.70 31.51 -16.29
N GLN A 216 41.92 30.48 -16.62
CA GLN A 216 42.34 29.40 -17.52
C GLN A 216 42.60 29.90 -18.94
N ALA A 217 41.77 30.80 -19.47
CA ALA A 217 41.98 31.41 -20.78
C ALA A 217 43.29 32.20 -20.83
N ILE A 218 43.56 33.03 -19.82
CA ILE A 218 44.82 33.79 -19.73
C ILE A 218 46.03 32.85 -19.60
N ALA A 219 45.90 31.77 -18.81
CA ALA A 219 46.96 30.78 -18.67
C ALA A 219 47.22 30.03 -19.99
N ALA A 220 46.16 29.69 -20.72
CA ALA A 220 46.25 29.07 -22.04
C ALA A 220 46.93 30.00 -23.05
N ASP A 221 46.56 31.28 -23.09
CA ASP A 221 47.18 32.28 -23.98
C ASP A 221 48.67 32.45 -23.66
N LYS A 222 49.05 32.52 -22.38
CA LYS A 222 50.46 32.60 -21.97
C LYS A 222 51.23 31.34 -22.32
N ALA A 223 50.62 30.17 -22.12
CA ALA A 223 51.23 28.90 -22.50
C ALA A 223 51.40 28.81 -24.03
N PHE A 224 50.41 29.27 -24.79
CA PHE A 224 50.45 29.32 -26.25
C PHE A 224 51.54 30.26 -26.74
N GLN A 225 51.68 31.46 -26.17
CA GLN A 225 52.78 32.37 -26.49
C GLN A 225 54.15 31.74 -26.18
N ARG A 226 54.32 31.16 -24.99
CA ARG A 226 55.57 30.50 -24.59
C ARG A 226 55.93 29.33 -25.51
N LEU A 227 54.95 28.53 -25.90
CA LEU A 227 55.14 27.37 -26.78
C LEU A 227 55.21 27.76 -28.27
N GLY A 228 54.78 28.98 -28.61
CA GLY A 228 54.97 29.61 -29.91
C GLY A 228 56.31 30.35 -30.03
N ASP A 229 57.11 30.43 -28.96
CA ASP A 229 58.48 30.95 -29.02
C ASP A 229 59.49 29.81 -29.23
N TYR A 230 60.69 30.16 -29.69
CA TYR A 230 61.78 29.19 -29.82
C TYR A 230 62.20 28.66 -28.45
N HIS A 231 62.24 27.35 -28.30
CA HIS A 231 62.64 26.67 -27.08
C HIS A 231 63.87 25.81 -27.32
N SER A 232 64.89 25.96 -26.47
CA SER A 232 66.08 25.11 -26.49
C SER A 232 65.86 23.91 -25.61
N TYR A 233 65.87 22.72 -26.22
CA TYR A 233 65.71 21.45 -25.53
C TYR A 233 67.05 21.00 -24.92
N GLU A 234 67.02 20.05 -23.97
CA GLU A 234 68.21 19.59 -23.23
C GLU A 234 69.28 18.94 -24.14
N ASP A 235 68.91 18.53 -25.35
CA ASP A 235 69.80 18.00 -26.39
C ASP A 235 70.51 19.11 -27.20
N GLY A 236 70.21 20.38 -26.92
CA GLY A 236 70.78 21.54 -27.60
C GLY A 236 70.07 21.94 -28.89
N ASN A 237 69.00 21.24 -29.28
CA ASN A 237 68.21 21.59 -30.46
C ASN A 237 67.24 22.75 -30.14
N LEU A 238 67.17 23.72 -31.07
CA LEU A 238 66.20 24.81 -31.03
C LEU A 238 64.99 24.39 -31.86
N ASP A 239 63.83 24.30 -31.24
CA ASP A 239 62.58 23.99 -31.94
C ASP A 239 61.45 24.89 -31.43
N GLN A 240 60.41 25.04 -32.24
CA GLN A 240 59.22 25.80 -31.92
C GLN A 240 58.06 24.82 -31.65
N PRO A 241 57.68 24.59 -30.38
CA PRO A 241 56.73 23.54 -30.03
C PRO A 241 55.36 23.65 -30.71
N ILE A 242 54.85 24.86 -30.96
CA ILE A 242 53.58 25.09 -31.67
C ILE A 242 53.84 25.91 -32.94
N LEU A 243 53.69 25.25 -34.09
CA LEU A 243 53.81 25.85 -35.42
C LEU A 243 52.43 26.01 -36.06
N ASN A 244 51.92 27.23 -36.15
CA ASN A 244 50.70 27.59 -36.88
C ASN A 244 50.86 28.93 -37.59
N SER A 245 49.88 29.30 -38.42
CA SER A 245 49.91 30.54 -39.21
C SER A 245 50.15 31.82 -38.40
N ASN A 246 49.87 31.79 -37.09
CA ASN A 246 49.99 32.93 -36.20
C ASN A 246 51.30 32.92 -35.37
N THR A 247 52.00 31.78 -35.30
CA THR A 247 53.24 31.64 -34.54
C THR A 247 54.49 31.57 -35.42
N ILE A 248 54.36 31.37 -36.73
CA ILE A 248 55.49 31.42 -37.67
C ILE A 248 56.16 32.79 -37.57
N LYS A 249 57.43 32.80 -37.11
CA LYS A 249 58.30 33.97 -37.19
C LYS A 249 59.08 33.83 -38.49
N GLU A 250 58.92 34.78 -39.41
CA GLU A 250 59.67 34.81 -40.67
C GLU A 250 61.17 34.66 -40.36
N GLU A 251 61.84 33.70 -41.02
CA GLU A 251 63.29 33.58 -40.97
C GLU A 251 63.87 34.89 -41.53
N THR A 252 64.37 35.76 -40.67
CA THR A 252 65.29 36.81 -41.10
C THR A 252 66.55 36.13 -41.62
N ASP A 253 66.64 36.01 -42.94
CA ASP A 253 67.87 35.74 -43.67
C ASP A 253 68.94 36.77 -43.29
N GLU A 254 69.92 36.37 -42.47
CA GLU A 254 71.32 36.86 -42.48
C GLU A 254 72.29 35.76 -42.03
#